data_AF-A0A1W2AR42-F1
#
_entry.id   AF-A0A1W2AR42-F1
#
_cell.length_a   1.000
_cell.length_b   1.000
_cell.length_c   1.000
_cell.angle_alpha   90.00
_cell.angle_beta   90.00
_cell.angle_gamma   90.00
#
_symmetry.space_group_name_H-M   'P 1'
#
loop_
_entity.id
_entity.type
_entity.pdbx_description
1 polymer ?
#
loop_
_entity_poly.entity_id
_entity_poly.type
_entity_poly.pdbx_seq_one_letter_code
_entity_poly.pdbx_strand_id
1 'polypeptide(L)'
;MPEFKLKNFDLQLCAVTLPDNPDTSSATVGKDYLLYVNGGTASIPVWKIVGGQRSSNLNRSADSVDLSHKTSGGWKTTKQGLKGWGIDLDAIILLEETGYEEGVAIIEAGYMQGKDINIKLVYPNGLYRTGWTQVTDFPEEAPHDGEASLSGTLEGVGALSNLLPDLTPITATMSLAAAADKVFTILPATTTVSSVKNGSTAITVTTDYTYSTGTLTLLSGYLDGLTAGAYTFTVTTGDGATLTVTVTITA
;
A
#
# COMPACT_ATOMS: atom_id res chain seq x y z
N MET A 1 33.87 71.36 -15.93
CA MET A 1 33.80 69.90 -16.15
C MET A 1 32.33 69.56 -16.36
N PRO A 2 31.90 69.02 -17.52
CA PRO A 2 30.51 68.65 -17.73
C PRO A 2 30.21 67.29 -17.07
N GLU A 3 29.09 67.24 -16.36
CA GLU A 3 28.62 66.11 -15.57
C GLU A 3 28.06 65.01 -16.49
N PHE A 4 28.65 63.82 -16.45
CA PHE A 4 28.22 62.66 -17.24
C PHE A 4 27.01 62.01 -16.56
N LYS A 5 25.79 62.25 -17.07
CA LYS A 5 24.61 61.51 -16.63
C LYS A 5 24.73 60.05 -17.05
N LEU A 6 24.88 59.14 -16.09
CA LEU A 6 24.70 57.70 -16.34
C LEU A 6 23.26 57.47 -16.83
N LYS A 7 23.11 56.79 -17.97
CA LYS A 7 21.82 56.26 -18.40
C LYS A 7 21.38 55.25 -17.34
N ASN A 8 20.17 55.42 -16.79
CA ASN A 8 19.51 54.38 -16.00
C ASN A 8 19.42 53.12 -16.87
N PHE A 9 20.25 52.12 -16.57
CA PHE A 9 20.09 50.78 -17.12
C PHE A 9 18.82 50.21 -16.52
N ASP A 10 17.82 50.00 -17.36
CA ASP A 10 16.58 49.35 -17.01
C ASP A 10 16.90 47.89 -16.64
N LEU A 11 17.10 47.64 -15.34
CA LEU A 11 17.50 46.34 -14.76
C LEU A 11 16.45 45.23 -14.99
N GLN A 12 15.34 45.53 -15.65
CA GLN A 12 14.28 44.58 -15.97
C GLN A 12 14.53 43.76 -17.25
N LEU A 13 15.59 44.03 -18.03
CA LEU A 13 15.87 43.32 -19.28
C LEU A 13 16.65 41.99 -19.10
N CYS A 14 16.89 41.53 -17.86
CA CYS A 14 17.63 40.29 -17.59
C CYS A 14 16.82 39.19 -16.88
N ALA A 15 15.53 39.41 -16.58
CA ALA A 15 14.68 38.34 -16.08
C ALA A 15 14.12 37.53 -17.25
N VAL A 16 14.98 36.73 -17.88
CA VAL A 16 14.53 35.62 -18.73
C VAL A 16 13.88 34.60 -17.80
N THR A 17 12.55 34.62 -17.72
CA THR A 17 11.80 33.55 -17.09
C THR A 17 11.85 32.36 -18.04
N LEU A 18 12.75 31.42 -17.75
CA LEU A 18 12.80 30.16 -18.49
C LEU A 18 11.50 29.39 -18.22
N PRO A 19 10.93 28.69 -19.22
CA PRO A 19 9.80 27.81 -18.99
C PRO A 19 10.19 26.71 -18.00
N ASP A 20 9.31 26.42 -17.06
CA ASP A 20 9.48 25.29 -16.15
C ASP A 20 9.53 23.99 -16.96
N ASN A 21 10.51 23.15 -16.63
CA ASN A 21 10.65 21.84 -17.24
C ASN A 21 9.37 21.01 -16.99
N PRO A 22 8.62 20.56 -18.03
CA PRO A 22 7.41 19.77 -17.87
C PRO A 22 7.68 18.38 -17.30
N ASP A 23 8.92 17.88 -17.42
CA ASP A 23 9.37 16.62 -16.84
C ASP A 23 9.76 16.82 -15.37
N THR A 24 8.77 17.18 -14.55
CA THR A 24 8.90 17.01 -13.10
C THR A 24 9.03 15.51 -12.84
N SER A 25 10.25 15.09 -12.50
CA SER A 25 10.52 13.72 -12.09
C SER A 25 9.61 13.40 -10.91
N SER A 26 8.57 12.59 -11.15
CA SER A 26 7.75 11.96 -10.11
C SER A 26 8.48 10.78 -9.46
N ALA A 27 9.82 10.86 -9.40
CA ALA A 27 10.66 9.88 -8.74
C ALA A 27 10.21 9.77 -7.28
N THR A 28 9.57 8.66 -6.98
CA THR A 28 9.04 8.40 -5.66
C THR A 28 10.16 7.84 -4.80
N VAL A 29 10.32 8.38 -3.59
CA VAL A 29 11.44 8.01 -2.70
C VAL A 29 11.25 6.55 -2.27
N GLY A 30 12.31 5.74 -2.40
CA GLY A 30 12.27 4.30 -2.08
C GLY A 30 11.88 4.00 -0.61
N LYS A 31 12.12 4.95 0.31
CA LYS A 31 11.77 4.82 1.74
C LYS A 31 10.28 4.63 2.01
N ASP A 32 9.42 5.06 1.07
CA ASP A 32 7.97 5.05 1.25
C ASP A 32 7.34 3.75 0.71
N TYR A 33 8.15 2.78 0.27
CA TYR A 33 7.72 1.42 -0.02
C TYR A 33 7.81 0.61 1.27
N LEU A 34 6.65 0.24 1.82
CA LEU A 34 6.57 -0.42 3.11
C LEU A 34 6.04 -1.84 2.94
N LEU A 35 6.76 -2.83 3.48
CA LEU A 35 6.31 -4.21 3.53
C LEU A 35 5.60 -4.50 4.86
N TYR A 36 4.43 -5.10 4.75
CA TYR A 36 3.65 -5.62 5.86
C TYR A 36 3.46 -7.12 5.71
N VAL A 37 3.40 -7.83 6.82
CA VAL A 37 3.11 -9.26 6.90
C VAL A 37 1.86 -9.50 7.71
N ASN A 38 1.15 -10.60 7.43
CA ASN A 38 -0.07 -10.94 8.14
C ASN A 38 0.22 -11.76 9.40
N GLY A 39 -0.07 -11.19 10.58
CA GLY A 39 -0.05 -11.90 11.87
C GLY A 39 -1.40 -12.48 12.31
N GLY A 40 -2.44 -12.29 11.51
CA GLY A 40 -3.81 -12.76 11.77
C GLY A 40 -4.15 -14.05 11.04
N THR A 41 -5.43 -14.20 10.68
CA THR A 41 -5.90 -15.32 9.86
C THR A 41 -5.96 -14.93 8.39
N ALA A 42 -6.17 -15.90 7.49
CA ALA A 42 -6.39 -15.61 6.07
C ALA A 42 -7.66 -14.77 5.82
N SER A 43 -8.69 -14.93 6.66
CA SER A 43 -9.98 -14.22 6.52
C SER A 43 -10.00 -12.86 7.20
N ILE A 44 -9.20 -12.67 8.25
CA ILE A 44 -9.06 -11.42 8.99
C ILE A 44 -7.57 -11.14 9.14
N PRO A 45 -6.93 -10.56 8.11
CA PRO A 45 -5.51 -10.28 8.17
C PRO A 45 -5.22 -9.13 9.15
N VAL A 46 -4.17 -9.30 9.95
CA VAL A 46 -3.63 -8.25 10.82
C VAL A 46 -2.28 -7.87 10.26
N TRP A 47 -2.22 -6.73 9.57
CA TRP A 47 -1.01 -6.25 8.92
C TRP A 47 -0.02 -5.69 9.94
N LYS A 48 1.14 -6.30 10.04
CA LYS A 48 2.26 -5.89 10.87
C LYS A 48 3.39 -5.40 9.97
N ILE A 49 3.91 -4.21 10.24
CA ILE A 49 5.02 -3.66 9.46
C ILE A 49 6.29 -4.46 9.75
N VAL A 50 7.12 -4.66 8.73
CA VAL A 50 8.45 -5.23 8.92
C VAL A 50 9.38 -4.15 9.48
N GLY A 51 9.94 -4.41 10.66
CA GLY A 51 10.87 -3.52 11.35
C GLY A 51 12.14 -3.21 10.56
N GLY A 52 12.67 -1.99 10.72
CA GLY A 52 14.01 -1.65 10.26
C GLY A 52 14.23 -1.66 8.75
N GLN A 53 13.17 -1.73 7.94
CA GLN A 53 13.29 -1.88 6.49
C GLN A 53 14.11 -0.75 5.85
N ARG A 54 15.05 -1.14 5.00
CA ARG A 54 15.84 -0.25 4.13
C ARG A 54 15.38 -0.36 2.67
N SER A 55 15.02 -1.56 2.25
CA SER A 55 14.50 -1.86 0.91
C SER A 55 13.41 -2.93 0.96
N SER A 56 12.52 -2.87 -0.03
CA SER A 56 11.51 -3.90 -0.29
C SER A 56 11.26 -3.93 -1.79
N ASN A 57 12.07 -4.71 -2.49
CA ASN A 57 12.12 -4.70 -3.94
C ASN A 57 11.17 -5.77 -4.50
N LEU A 58 10.13 -5.33 -5.20
CA LEU A 58 9.23 -6.25 -5.90
C LEU A 58 9.86 -6.73 -7.22
N ASN A 59 10.22 -8.01 -7.28
CA ASN A 59 10.67 -8.66 -8.50
C ASN A 59 9.52 -9.41 -9.19
N ARG A 60 9.50 -9.40 -10.52
CA ARG A 60 8.48 -10.08 -11.34
C ARG A 60 9.14 -10.72 -12.54
N SER A 61 8.86 -12.00 -12.74
CA SER A 61 9.40 -12.79 -13.84
C SER A 61 8.29 -13.51 -14.57
N ALA A 62 8.57 -13.97 -15.78
CA ALA A 62 7.70 -14.92 -16.45
C ALA A 62 8.53 -15.83 -17.33
N ASP A 63 8.17 -17.10 -17.34
CA ASP A 63 8.77 -18.08 -18.23
C ASP A 63 8.49 -17.72 -19.70
N SER A 64 9.31 -18.25 -20.60
CA SER A 64 9.10 -18.08 -22.03
C SER A 64 8.88 -19.44 -22.69
N VAL A 65 7.82 -19.56 -23.49
CA VAL A 65 7.55 -20.72 -24.33
C VAL A 65 7.96 -20.38 -25.76
N ASP A 66 8.85 -21.19 -26.33
CA ASP A 66 9.29 -21.02 -27.72
C ASP A 66 8.26 -21.60 -28.69
N LEU A 67 7.79 -20.76 -29.62
CA LEU A 67 6.85 -21.10 -30.68
C LEU A 67 7.46 -20.86 -32.07
N SER A 68 8.79 -20.75 -32.15
CA SER A 68 9.47 -20.62 -33.42
C SER A 68 9.21 -21.82 -34.32
N HIS A 69 9.02 -21.52 -35.60
CA HIS A 69 8.79 -22.50 -36.65
C HIS A 69 9.68 -22.15 -37.84
N LYS A 70 9.89 -23.11 -38.75
CA LYS A 70 10.92 -23.03 -39.80
C LYS A 70 10.75 -21.86 -40.78
N THR A 71 9.58 -21.22 -40.83
CA THR A 71 9.30 -20.04 -41.67
C THR A 71 9.36 -18.71 -40.92
N SER A 72 9.76 -18.67 -39.64
CA SER A 72 9.86 -17.43 -38.84
C SER A 72 11.04 -16.52 -39.22
N GLY A 73 11.68 -16.76 -40.37
CA GLY A 73 12.79 -15.95 -40.87
C GLY A 73 14.03 -15.95 -39.98
N GLY A 74 14.22 -16.98 -39.14
CA GLY A 74 15.32 -17.05 -38.16
C GLY A 74 15.08 -16.24 -36.89
N TRP A 75 13.92 -15.58 -36.74
CA TRP A 75 13.57 -14.83 -35.53
C TRP A 75 12.89 -15.73 -34.50
N LYS A 76 13.27 -15.55 -33.23
CA LYS A 76 12.66 -16.25 -32.09
C LYS A 76 11.27 -15.69 -31.83
N THR A 77 10.25 -16.54 -31.81
CA THR A 77 8.88 -16.16 -31.44
C THR A 77 8.55 -16.81 -30.11
N THR A 78 8.61 -16.05 -29.03
CA THR A 78 8.28 -16.55 -27.68
C THR A 78 6.94 -16.01 -27.22
N LYS A 79 6.16 -16.85 -26.53
CA LYS A 79 4.97 -16.45 -25.78
C LYS A 79 5.25 -16.51 -24.28
N GLN A 80 4.64 -15.62 -23.51
CA GLN A 80 4.77 -15.61 -22.05
C GLN A 80 4.17 -16.90 -21.45
N GLY A 81 4.97 -17.60 -20.65
CA GLY A 81 4.62 -18.77 -19.87
C GLY A 81 4.11 -18.39 -18.47
N LEU A 82 4.41 -19.23 -17.48
CA LEU A 82 4.01 -19.01 -16.10
C LEU A 82 4.64 -17.74 -15.53
N LYS A 83 3.91 -17.04 -14.67
CA LYS A 83 4.35 -15.77 -14.07
C LYS A 83 4.84 -16.05 -12.65
N GLY A 84 6.03 -15.56 -12.33
CA GLY A 84 6.59 -15.54 -10.99
C GLY A 84 6.67 -14.11 -10.46
N TRP A 85 6.71 -13.99 -9.15
CA TRP A 85 7.00 -12.74 -8.47
C TRP A 85 7.66 -13.06 -7.13
N GLY A 86 8.30 -12.07 -6.54
CA GLY A 86 8.95 -12.20 -5.25
C GLY A 86 9.33 -10.83 -4.69
N ILE A 87 9.75 -10.80 -3.44
CA ILE A 87 10.22 -9.61 -2.75
C ILE A 87 11.58 -9.86 -2.15
N ASP A 88 12.52 -8.97 -2.45
CA ASP A 88 13.80 -8.90 -1.77
C ASP A 88 13.69 -7.86 -0.66
N LEU A 89 13.79 -8.30 0.57
CA LEU A 89 13.70 -7.51 1.79
C LEU A 89 15.10 -7.27 2.34
N ASP A 90 15.40 -6.03 2.73
CA ASP A 90 16.53 -5.70 3.58
C ASP A 90 16.07 -4.88 4.77
N ALA A 91 16.51 -5.25 5.95
CA ALA A 91 16.15 -4.61 7.21
C ALA A 91 17.34 -4.54 8.18
N ILE A 92 17.28 -3.60 9.11
CA ILE A 92 18.14 -3.56 10.30
C ILE A 92 17.44 -4.33 11.41
N ILE A 93 18.19 -5.11 12.18
CA ILE A 93 17.66 -5.84 13.34
C ILE A 93 17.48 -4.85 14.49
N LEU A 94 16.24 -4.69 14.96
CA LEU A 94 15.92 -3.92 16.17
C LEU A 94 15.59 -4.89 17.31
N LEU A 95 16.30 -4.74 18.44
CA LEU A 95 16.22 -5.68 19.58
C LEU A 95 15.24 -5.24 20.69
N GLU A 96 14.69 -4.03 20.64
CA GLU A 96 13.93 -3.44 21.75
C GLU A 96 12.53 -2.93 21.39
N GLU A 97 12.08 -3.09 20.13
CA GLU A 97 10.83 -2.48 19.67
C GLU A 97 9.73 -3.52 19.40
N THR A 98 8.97 -3.82 20.47
CA THR A 98 7.89 -4.85 20.59
C THR A 98 6.84 -4.93 19.48
N GLY A 99 6.73 -3.95 18.56
CA GLY A 99 5.79 -4.00 17.44
C GLY A 99 6.43 -4.26 16.07
N TYR A 100 7.72 -3.95 15.92
CA TYR A 100 8.45 -4.03 14.66
C TYR A 100 9.13 -5.39 14.48
N GLU A 101 9.48 -6.02 15.60
CA GLU A 101 9.93 -7.41 15.66
C GLU A 101 8.80 -8.40 15.34
N GLU A 102 7.53 -8.08 15.59
CA GLU A 102 6.42 -8.98 15.28
C GLU A 102 6.36 -9.31 13.78
N GLY A 103 6.65 -8.32 12.91
CA GLY A 103 6.70 -8.54 11.48
C GLY A 103 7.84 -9.48 11.07
N VAL A 104 9.04 -9.24 11.60
CA VAL A 104 10.22 -10.09 11.37
C VAL A 104 10.02 -11.50 11.95
N ALA A 105 9.44 -11.61 13.14
CA ALA A 105 9.15 -12.87 13.81
C ALA A 105 8.13 -13.72 13.05
N ILE A 106 7.15 -13.11 12.36
CA ILE A 106 6.22 -13.84 11.48
C ILE A 106 6.97 -14.42 10.27
N ILE A 107 7.93 -13.68 9.70
CA ILE A 107 8.75 -14.15 8.58
C ILE A 107 9.62 -15.34 9.05
N GLU A 108 10.30 -15.18 10.19
CA GLU A 108 11.11 -16.23 10.83
C GLU A 108 10.26 -17.48 11.12
N ALA A 109 9.07 -17.32 11.70
CA ALA A 109 8.15 -18.41 11.96
C ALA A 109 7.66 -19.10 10.68
N GLY A 110 7.51 -18.34 9.58
CA GLY A 110 7.19 -18.86 8.24
C GLY A 110 8.31 -19.72 7.68
N TYR A 111 9.56 -19.26 7.81
CA TYR A 111 10.76 -20.01 7.41
C TYR A 111 10.91 -21.30 8.22
N MET A 112 10.91 -21.21 9.55
CA MET A 112 11.10 -22.35 10.46
C MET A 112 10.01 -23.43 10.34
N GLN A 113 8.78 -23.04 10.01
CA GLN A 113 7.66 -23.97 9.82
C GLN A 113 7.47 -24.40 8.36
N GLY A 114 8.19 -23.81 7.41
CA GLY A 114 7.98 -24.00 5.97
C GLY A 114 6.55 -23.67 5.53
N LYS A 115 5.97 -22.59 6.07
CA LYS A 115 4.59 -22.16 5.76
C LYS A 115 4.59 -20.90 4.91
N ASP A 116 3.59 -20.83 4.03
CA ASP A 116 3.33 -19.62 3.25
C ASP A 116 2.83 -18.49 4.16
N ILE A 117 3.45 -17.33 4.04
CA ILE A 117 3.06 -16.09 4.72
C ILE A 117 2.32 -15.18 3.74
N ASN A 118 1.33 -14.43 4.22
CA ASN A 118 0.64 -13.44 3.39
C ASN A 118 1.26 -12.07 3.63
N ILE A 119 1.58 -11.36 2.55
CA ILE A 119 2.26 -10.07 2.58
C ILE A 119 1.41 -8.97 1.93
N LYS A 120 1.67 -7.73 2.32
CA LYS A 120 1.11 -6.50 1.75
C LYS A 120 2.23 -5.50 1.51
N LEU A 121 2.52 -5.21 0.24
CA LEU A 121 3.46 -4.18 -0.17
C LEU A 121 2.69 -2.88 -0.44
N VAL A 122 2.94 -1.86 0.37
CA VAL A 122 2.33 -0.53 0.25
C VAL A 122 3.26 0.38 -0.55
N TYR A 123 2.70 1.04 -1.55
CA TYR A 123 3.37 2.03 -2.39
C TYR A 123 3.25 3.41 -1.76
N PRO A 124 4.08 4.38 -2.18
CA PRO A 124 4.08 5.71 -1.56
C PRO A 124 2.78 6.51 -1.76
N ASN A 125 1.98 6.16 -2.76
CA ASN A 125 0.65 6.73 -2.97
C ASN A 125 -0.42 6.08 -2.05
N GLY A 126 -0.04 5.14 -1.19
CA GLY A 126 -0.91 4.39 -0.30
C GLY A 126 -1.72 3.28 -0.98
N LEU A 127 -1.54 3.07 -2.30
CA LEU A 127 -2.01 1.85 -2.93
C LEU A 127 -1.16 0.67 -2.46
N TYR A 128 -1.70 -0.54 -2.51
CA TYR A 128 -0.96 -1.73 -2.12
C TYR A 128 -1.17 -2.91 -3.06
N ARG A 129 -0.25 -3.88 -2.97
CA ARG A 129 -0.42 -5.22 -3.53
C ARG A 129 -0.31 -6.25 -2.42
N THR A 130 -1.08 -7.32 -2.53
CA THR A 130 -1.06 -8.46 -1.60
C THR A 130 -0.79 -9.75 -2.34
N GLY A 131 -0.21 -10.72 -1.64
CA GLY A 131 0.03 -12.04 -2.18
C GLY A 131 0.61 -12.96 -1.11
N TRP A 132 0.50 -14.26 -1.35
CA TRP A 132 1.15 -15.27 -0.53
C TRP A 132 2.59 -15.44 -0.98
N THR A 133 3.51 -15.62 -0.04
CA THR A 133 4.93 -15.84 -0.29
C THR A 133 5.47 -16.93 0.63
N GLN A 134 6.50 -17.62 0.18
CA GLN A 134 7.33 -18.49 1.00
C GLN A 134 8.71 -17.83 1.20
N VAL A 135 9.30 -17.99 2.37
CA VAL A 135 10.64 -17.48 2.67
C VAL A 135 11.66 -18.50 2.17
N THR A 136 12.48 -18.14 1.18
CA THR A 136 13.49 -19.05 0.63
C THR A 136 14.88 -18.82 1.21
N ASP A 137 15.18 -17.58 1.58
CA ASP A 137 16.44 -17.20 2.21
C ASP A 137 16.19 -16.11 3.25
N PHE A 138 16.89 -16.19 4.38
CA PHE A 138 16.73 -15.26 5.51
C PHE A 138 17.99 -15.15 6.38
N PRO A 139 19.13 -14.66 5.84
CA PRO A 139 20.36 -14.54 6.61
C PRO A 139 20.35 -13.35 7.58
N GLU A 140 20.96 -13.56 8.74
CA GLU A 140 21.27 -12.52 9.72
C GLU A 140 22.77 -12.22 9.72
N GLU A 141 23.13 -10.96 9.53
CA GLU A 141 24.52 -10.50 9.54
C GLU A 141 24.75 -9.55 10.71
N ALA A 142 25.66 -9.90 11.61
CA ALA A 142 26.03 -9.08 12.77
C ALA A 142 27.55 -8.86 12.82
N PRO A 143 28.10 -8.00 11.93
CA PRO A 143 29.53 -7.70 11.92
C PRO A 143 29.97 -6.96 13.20
N HIS A 144 31.20 -7.22 13.67
CA HIS A 144 31.74 -6.63 14.90
C HIS A 144 31.92 -5.10 14.87
N ASP A 145 31.90 -4.52 13.67
CA ASP A 145 32.18 -3.13 13.34
C ASP A 145 31.03 -2.47 12.57
N GLY A 146 29.83 -3.09 12.58
CA GLY A 146 28.67 -2.59 11.87
C GLY A 146 27.34 -2.86 12.59
N GLU A 147 26.26 -2.38 11.99
CA GLU A 147 24.90 -2.64 12.46
C GLU A 147 24.49 -4.08 12.13
N ALA A 148 23.68 -4.70 12.99
CA ALA A 148 23.10 -5.99 12.69
C ALA A 148 22.00 -5.83 11.63
N SER A 149 22.14 -6.54 10.52
CA SER A 149 21.22 -6.50 9.39
C SER A 149 20.61 -7.86 9.12
N LEU A 150 19.42 -7.82 8.54
CA LEU A 150 18.64 -8.96 8.12
C LEU A 150 18.29 -8.75 6.65
N SER A 151 18.50 -9.76 5.82
CA SER A 151 17.94 -9.79 4.47
C SER A 151 17.06 -11.01 4.27
N GLY A 152 16.09 -10.91 3.38
CA GLY A 152 15.11 -11.96 3.16
C GLY A 152 14.65 -12.03 1.71
N THR A 153 14.68 -13.24 1.13
CA THR A 153 14.09 -13.49 -0.19
C THR A 153 12.75 -14.17 -0.01
N LEU A 154 11.69 -13.48 -0.42
CA LEU A 154 10.30 -13.94 -0.33
C LEU A 154 9.81 -14.31 -1.73
N GLU A 155 9.61 -15.59 -2.01
CA GLU A 155 9.09 -16.03 -3.30
C GLU A 155 7.57 -16.11 -3.31
N GLY A 156 6.95 -15.51 -4.32
CA GLY A 156 5.51 -15.46 -4.50
C GLY A 156 4.89 -16.83 -4.78
N VAL A 157 3.96 -17.24 -3.92
CA VAL A 157 3.11 -18.41 -4.08
C VAL A 157 1.77 -17.96 -4.67
N GLY A 158 1.58 -18.21 -5.96
CA GLY A 158 0.34 -17.87 -6.66
C GLY A 158 0.29 -16.42 -7.15
N ALA A 159 -0.92 -15.90 -7.32
CA ALA A 159 -1.13 -14.62 -7.99
C ALA A 159 -0.89 -13.42 -7.07
N LEU A 160 -0.05 -12.48 -7.51
CA LEU A 160 0.05 -11.15 -6.92
C LEU A 160 -1.20 -10.34 -7.26
N SER A 161 -1.82 -9.69 -6.27
CA SER A 161 -2.99 -8.85 -6.49
C SER A 161 -2.69 -7.67 -7.42
N ASN A 162 -3.73 -7.10 -8.02
CA ASN A 162 -3.58 -5.79 -8.63
C ASN A 162 -3.26 -4.72 -7.56
N LEU A 163 -2.88 -3.54 -8.03
CA LEU A 163 -2.72 -2.37 -7.17
C LEU A 163 -4.11 -1.93 -6.69
N LEU A 164 -4.33 -1.93 -5.37
CA LEU A 164 -5.62 -1.70 -4.73
C LEU A 164 -5.55 -0.51 -3.76
N PRO A 165 -6.64 0.26 -3.58
CA PRO A 165 -6.73 1.28 -2.55
C PRO A 165 -6.81 0.67 -1.16
N ASP A 166 -6.33 1.41 -0.16
CA ASP A 166 -6.39 1.04 1.24
C ASP A 166 -7.48 1.77 2.00
N LEU A 167 -8.01 1.12 3.03
CA LEU A 167 -8.98 1.70 3.95
C LEU A 167 -8.50 1.46 5.38
N THR A 168 -8.39 2.53 6.15
CA THR A 168 -7.95 2.48 7.55
C THR A 168 -8.83 3.38 8.43
N PRO A 169 -9.16 3.00 9.68
CA PRO A 169 -9.06 1.64 10.21
C PRO A 169 -10.09 0.69 9.58
N ILE A 170 -9.79 -0.62 9.54
CA ILE A 170 -10.75 -1.64 9.05
C ILE A 170 -11.82 -2.02 10.10
N THR A 171 -11.70 -1.49 11.31
CA THR A 171 -12.67 -1.67 12.39
C THR A 171 -12.91 -0.36 13.13
N ALA A 172 -14.13 -0.16 13.64
CA ALA A 172 -14.47 0.96 14.51
C ALA A 172 -15.53 0.56 15.53
N THR A 173 -15.59 1.26 16.66
CA THR A 173 -16.62 1.07 17.70
C THR A 173 -17.39 2.36 17.96
N MET A 174 -18.68 2.22 18.22
CA MET A 174 -19.66 3.26 18.51
C MET A 174 -20.52 2.80 19.69
N SER A 175 -20.85 3.70 20.62
CA SER A 175 -21.86 3.43 21.65
C SER A 175 -23.12 4.23 21.35
N LEU A 176 -24.29 3.61 21.53
CA LEU A 176 -25.60 4.27 21.43
C LEU A 176 -25.78 5.34 22.52
N ALA A 177 -25.12 5.19 23.68
CA ALA A 177 -25.11 6.23 24.72
C ALA A 177 -24.35 7.51 24.30
N ALA A 178 -23.49 7.43 23.29
CA ALA A 178 -22.69 8.54 22.79
C ALA A 178 -22.47 8.40 21.28
N ALA A 179 -23.55 8.57 20.51
CA ALA A 179 -23.51 8.51 19.06
C ALA A 179 -22.51 9.55 18.50
N ALA A 180 -21.60 9.08 17.66
CA ALA A 180 -20.56 9.91 17.05
C ALA A 180 -20.21 9.38 15.67
N ASP A 181 -19.88 10.31 14.76
CA ASP A 181 -19.46 9.98 13.41
C ASP A 181 -18.21 9.08 13.42
N LYS A 182 -18.13 8.17 12.45
CA LYS A 182 -16.99 7.26 12.29
C LYS A 182 -16.27 7.56 11.00
N VAL A 183 -15.02 7.96 11.14
CA VAL A 183 -14.17 8.44 10.05
C VAL A 183 -13.19 7.33 9.66
N PHE A 184 -13.07 7.11 8.36
CA PHE A 184 -12.18 6.17 7.72
C PHE A 184 -11.40 6.90 6.62
N THR A 185 -10.11 6.60 6.51
CA THR A 185 -9.24 7.15 5.49
C THR A 185 -9.08 6.13 4.37
N ILE A 186 -9.35 6.55 3.15
CA ILE A 186 -9.11 5.81 1.91
C ILE A 186 -7.88 6.40 1.22
N LEU A 187 -6.90 5.56 0.95
CA LEU A 187 -5.68 5.93 0.24
C LEU A 187 -5.61 5.23 -1.12
N PRO A 188 -5.19 5.94 -2.19
CA PRO A 188 -4.85 7.35 -2.26
C PRO A 188 -6.06 8.25 -2.06
N ALA A 189 -5.86 9.47 -1.56
CA ALA A 189 -6.93 10.44 -1.34
C ALA A 189 -7.67 10.87 -2.63
N THR A 190 -7.09 10.58 -3.79
CA THR A 190 -7.69 10.78 -5.12
C THR A 190 -8.67 9.67 -5.51
N THR A 191 -8.74 8.58 -4.75
CA THR A 191 -9.68 7.48 -4.99
C THR A 191 -11.10 8.03 -4.89
N THR A 192 -11.97 7.66 -5.84
CA THR A 192 -13.40 8.00 -5.77
C THR A 192 -14.17 6.84 -5.17
N VAL A 193 -15.28 7.13 -4.47
CA VAL A 193 -16.19 6.10 -3.94
C VAL A 193 -17.45 6.10 -4.80
N SER A 194 -17.78 4.94 -5.36
CA SER A 194 -18.96 4.76 -6.22
C SER A 194 -20.19 4.34 -5.43
N SER A 195 -20.04 3.54 -4.38
CA SER A 195 -21.14 3.16 -3.49
C SER A 195 -20.65 2.67 -2.14
N VAL A 196 -21.51 2.76 -1.12
CA VAL A 196 -21.31 2.12 0.18
C VAL A 196 -22.57 1.31 0.50
N LYS A 197 -22.38 0.09 1.03
CA LYS A 197 -23.47 -0.80 1.45
C LYS A 197 -23.26 -1.26 2.88
N ASN A 198 -24.33 -1.39 3.66
CA ASN A 198 -24.34 -2.13 4.92
C ASN A 198 -24.90 -3.54 4.65
N GLY A 199 -24.05 -4.56 4.68
CA GLY A 199 -24.38 -5.88 4.14
C GLY A 199 -24.80 -5.79 2.67
N SER A 200 -26.05 -6.13 2.36
CA SER A 200 -26.59 -6.02 0.99
C SER A 200 -27.28 -4.68 0.68
N THR A 201 -27.58 -3.88 1.71
CA THR A 201 -28.38 -2.65 1.58
C THR A 201 -27.48 -1.48 1.20
N ALA A 202 -27.77 -0.83 0.08
CA ALA A 202 -27.09 0.41 -0.28
C ALA A 202 -27.51 1.55 0.65
N ILE A 203 -26.52 2.31 1.12
CA ILE A 203 -26.73 3.51 1.94
C ILE A 203 -26.47 4.75 1.08
N THR A 204 -27.03 5.88 1.50
CA THR A 204 -27.12 7.10 0.69
C THR A 204 -26.02 8.08 1.08
N VAL A 205 -25.30 8.60 0.09
CA VAL A 205 -24.34 9.70 0.29
C VAL A 205 -25.06 10.94 0.82
N THR A 206 -24.39 11.74 1.65
CA THR A 206 -24.87 12.92 2.38
C THR A 206 -25.92 12.70 3.47
N THR A 207 -26.64 11.57 3.47
CA THR A 207 -27.62 11.22 4.51
C THR A 207 -27.05 10.19 5.49
N ASP A 208 -26.48 9.10 4.98
CA ASP A 208 -25.97 8.00 5.80
C ASP A 208 -24.44 8.04 5.93
N TYR A 209 -23.76 8.54 4.89
CA TYR A 209 -22.32 8.71 4.88
C TYR A 209 -21.91 9.92 4.05
N THR A 210 -20.73 10.48 4.31
CA THR A 210 -20.10 11.48 3.44
C THR A 210 -18.75 10.95 2.95
N TYR A 211 -18.33 11.38 1.76
CA TYR A 211 -17.00 11.11 1.24
C TYR A 211 -16.41 12.36 0.62
N SER A 212 -15.22 12.75 1.07
CA SER A 212 -14.47 13.87 0.49
C SER A 212 -12.98 13.59 0.57
N THR A 213 -12.28 13.72 -0.56
CA THR A 213 -10.80 13.75 -0.63
C THR A 213 -10.13 12.66 0.22
N GLY A 214 -10.49 11.40 0.03
CA GLY A 214 -9.91 10.28 0.79
C GLY A 214 -10.50 10.06 2.19
N THR A 215 -11.50 10.83 2.61
CA THR A 215 -12.12 10.70 3.94
C THR A 215 -13.56 10.24 3.79
N LEU A 216 -13.83 9.00 4.23
CA LEU A 216 -15.16 8.42 4.34
C LEU A 216 -15.66 8.58 5.77
N THR A 217 -16.78 9.26 5.96
CA THR A 217 -17.40 9.43 7.28
C THR A 217 -18.77 8.77 7.28
N LEU A 218 -18.94 7.71 8.08
CA LEU A 218 -20.25 7.16 8.41
C LEU A 218 -20.89 8.05 9.47
N LEU A 219 -22.08 8.58 9.17
CA LEU A 219 -22.73 9.58 10.00
C LEU A 219 -23.40 8.93 11.22
N SER A 220 -23.25 9.57 12.37
CA SER A 220 -23.89 9.18 13.64
C SER A 220 -25.41 9.01 13.50
N GLY A 221 -26.08 9.83 12.69
CA GLY A 221 -27.52 9.73 12.47
C GLY A 221 -28.00 8.41 11.87
N TYR A 222 -27.22 7.80 10.95
CA TYR A 222 -27.53 6.46 10.42
C TYR A 222 -27.19 5.37 11.43
N LEU A 223 -26.05 5.56 12.08
CA LEU A 223 -25.44 4.63 13.02
C LEU A 223 -26.25 4.45 14.31
N ASP A 224 -26.87 5.52 14.82
CA ASP A 224 -27.74 5.53 16.01
C ASP A 224 -29.07 4.78 15.77
N GLY A 225 -29.49 4.65 14.50
CA GLY A 225 -30.65 3.86 14.11
C GLY A 225 -30.39 2.34 14.09
N LEU A 226 -29.16 1.90 14.29
CA LEU A 226 -28.78 0.48 14.30
C LEU A 226 -28.82 -0.10 15.72
N THR A 227 -29.23 -1.36 15.84
CA THR A 227 -29.20 -2.08 17.12
C THR A 227 -27.77 -2.45 17.52
N ALA A 228 -27.52 -2.67 18.82
CA ALA A 228 -26.23 -3.20 19.27
C ALA A 228 -25.87 -4.50 18.52
N GLY A 229 -24.67 -4.52 17.92
CA GLY A 229 -24.25 -5.57 16.99
C GLY A 229 -23.07 -5.15 16.11
N ALA A 230 -22.52 -6.10 15.36
CA ALA A 230 -21.44 -5.84 14.39
C ALA A 230 -22.01 -5.72 12.97
N TYR A 231 -21.68 -4.63 12.29
CA TYR A 231 -22.12 -4.34 10.93
C TYR A 231 -20.93 -4.25 9.97
N THR A 232 -21.03 -4.93 8.84
CA THR A 232 -20.01 -4.91 7.79
C THR A 232 -20.44 -3.98 6.67
N PHE A 233 -19.67 -2.91 6.50
CA PHE A 233 -19.85 -1.97 5.40
C PHE A 233 -18.91 -2.32 4.26
N THR A 234 -19.47 -2.37 3.05
CA THR A 234 -18.76 -2.63 1.81
C THR A 234 -18.70 -1.34 1.01
N VAL A 235 -17.49 -0.81 0.82
CA VAL A 235 -17.21 0.39 0.04
C VAL A 235 -16.70 -0.04 -1.32
N THR A 236 -17.38 0.36 -2.39
CA THR A 236 -16.90 0.16 -3.76
C THR A 236 -16.28 1.46 -4.26
N THR A 237 -15.05 1.41 -4.74
CA THR A 237 -14.34 2.55 -5.30
C THR A 237 -14.68 2.74 -6.79
N GLY A 238 -14.30 3.87 -7.38
CA GLY A 238 -14.62 4.20 -8.76
C GLY A 238 -13.92 3.31 -9.80
N ASP A 239 -12.80 2.69 -9.44
CA ASP A 239 -12.09 1.67 -10.22
C ASP A 239 -12.64 0.25 -10.00
N GLY A 240 -13.70 0.11 -9.19
CA GLY A 240 -14.38 -1.16 -8.92
C GLY A 240 -13.72 -2.03 -7.83
N ALA A 241 -12.67 -1.54 -7.16
CA ALA A 241 -12.15 -2.23 -5.99
C ALA A 241 -13.16 -2.20 -4.83
N THR A 242 -13.14 -3.25 -4.01
CA THR A 242 -14.06 -3.41 -2.89
C THR A 242 -13.27 -3.40 -1.58
N LEU A 243 -13.59 -2.46 -0.71
CA LEU A 243 -13.01 -2.29 0.62
C LEU A 243 -14.06 -2.61 1.67
N THR A 244 -13.67 -3.29 2.75
CA THR A 244 -14.60 -3.70 3.80
C THR A 244 -14.19 -3.12 5.14
N VAL A 245 -15.18 -2.70 5.92
CA VAL A 245 -14.97 -2.15 7.27
C VAL A 245 -16.05 -2.67 8.20
N THR A 246 -15.66 -3.03 9.43
CA THR A 246 -16.59 -3.53 10.45
C THR A 246 -16.79 -2.49 11.53
N VAL A 247 -18.04 -2.10 11.77
CA VAL A 247 -18.41 -1.18 12.85
C VAL A 247 -19.20 -1.94 13.91
N THR A 248 -18.70 -1.94 15.15
CA THR A 248 -19.38 -2.55 16.29
C THR A 248 -20.16 -1.49 17.06
N ILE A 249 -21.47 -1.70 17.18
CA ILE A 249 -22.40 -0.85 17.92
C ILE A 249 -22.53 -1.49 19.30
N THR A 250 -22.17 -0.76 20.35
CA THR A 250 -22.43 -1.13 21.73
C THR A 250 -23.64 -0.37 22.24
N ALA A 251 -24.32 -0.94 23.23
CA ALA A 251 -25.35 -0.22 23.97
C ALA A 251 -24.80 1.05 24.65
#